data_AF-A0A3N5ALI4-F1
#
_entry.id   AF-A0A3N5ALI4-F1
#
_cell.length_a   1.000
_cell.length_b   1.000
_cell.length_c   1.000
_cell.angle_alpha   90.00
_cell.angle_beta   90.00
_cell.angle_gamma   90.00
#
_symmetry.space_group_name_H-M   'P 1'
#
loop_
_entity.id
_entity.type
_entity.pdbx_description
1 polymer ?
#
loop_
_entity_poly.entity_id
_entity_poly.type
_entity_poly.pdbx_seq_one_letter_code
_entity_poly.pdbx_strand_id
1 'polypeptide(L)'
;MTTQPDGLKNLRDHIDLTEEKAQIEADMKYAVTLEFGPYLGYLAHYGQKIRTLAGAYRQHEIAHRILERHADETLDRLNNA
;
A
#
# COMPACT_ATOMS: atom_id res chain seq x y z
N MET A 1 -26.26 17.57 16.27
CA MET A 1 -25.26 17.15 15.27
C MET A 1 -23.94 17.00 16.00
N THR A 2 -23.54 15.77 16.31
CA THR A 2 -22.28 15.46 16.98
C THR A 2 -21.27 15.00 15.93
N THR A 3 -20.31 15.85 15.63
CA THR A 3 -19.14 15.57 14.80
C THR A 3 -18.28 14.53 15.53
N GLN A 4 -18.15 13.33 14.98
CA GLN A 4 -17.21 12.33 15.49
C GLN A 4 -15.78 12.81 15.19
N PRO A 5 -14.83 12.72 16.15
CA PRO A 5 -13.43 12.99 15.88
C PRO A 5 -12.88 11.91 14.93
N ASP A 6 -11.95 12.29 14.06
CA ASP A 6 -11.20 11.44 13.12
C ASP A 6 -10.52 10.26 13.84
N GLY A 7 -11.31 9.25 14.19
CA GLY A 7 -10.87 8.04 14.85
C GLY A 7 -10.23 7.14 13.82
N LEU A 8 -8.92 6.91 13.98
CA LEU A 8 -8.11 5.94 13.22
C LEU A 8 -8.97 4.82 12.64
N LYS A 9 -8.85 4.58 11.32
CA LYS A 9 -9.50 3.46 10.64
C LYS A 9 -9.24 2.19 11.48
N ASN A 10 -10.32 1.51 11.86
CA ASN A 10 -10.44 0.26 12.64
C ASN A 10 -11.02 0.38 14.06
N LEU A 11 -12.35 0.46 14.14
CA LEU A 11 -13.11 -0.12 15.25
C LEU A 11 -13.30 -1.63 14.97
N ARG A 12 -12.68 -2.49 15.81
CA ARG A 12 -12.66 -3.98 15.80
C ARG A 12 -11.42 -4.61 15.16
N ASP A 13 -11.04 -5.77 15.67
CA ASP A 13 -9.75 -6.48 15.54
C ASP A 13 -9.31 -6.88 14.11
N HIS A 14 -9.96 -6.37 13.07
CA HIS A 14 -9.66 -6.65 11.67
C HIS A 14 -9.27 -5.35 10.95
N ILE A 15 -8.08 -5.34 10.34
CA ILE A 15 -7.61 -4.22 9.52
C ILE A 15 -8.19 -4.41 8.11
N ASP A 16 -9.09 -3.53 7.69
CA ASP A 16 -9.51 -3.46 6.29
C ASP A 16 -8.52 -2.62 5.48
N LEU A 17 -7.89 -3.25 4.49
CA LEU A 17 -6.86 -2.69 3.62
C LEU A 17 -7.28 -2.73 2.14
N THR A 18 -8.57 -2.88 1.87
CA THR A 18 -9.07 -3.10 0.50
C THR A 18 -8.74 -1.92 -0.43
N GLU A 19 -8.91 -0.69 0.03
CA GLU A 19 -8.62 0.52 -0.75
C GLU A 19 -7.12 0.65 -1.05
N GLU A 20 -6.29 0.44 -0.03
CA GLU A 20 -4.84 0.56 -0.10
C GLU A 20 -4.24 -0.53 -0.99
N LYS A 21 -4.77 -1.75 -0.93
CA LYS A 21 -4.40 -2.84 -1.85
C LYS A 21 -4.74 -2.49 -3.29
N ALA A 22 -5.95 -1.99 -3.57
CA ALA A 22 -6.33 -1.57 -4.91
C ALA A 22 -5.43 -0.45 -5.46
N GLN A 23 -5.07 0.51 -4.60
CA GLN A 23 -4.11 1.56 -4.95
C GLN A 23 -2.73 0.99 -5.28
N ILE A 24 -2.21 0.06 -4.45
CA ILE A 24 -0.94 -0.62 -4.70
C ILE A 24 -0.97 -1.39 -6.02
N GLU A 25 -2.07 -2.07 -6.34
CA GLU A 25 -2.17 -2.77 -7.63
C GLU A 25 -2.09 -1.81 -8.83
N ALA A 26 -2.77 -0.67 -8.76
CA ALA A 26 -2.70 0.35 -9.81
C ALA A 26 -1.28 0.93 -9.94
N ASP A 27 -0.62 1.16 -8.82
CA ASP A 27 0.75 1.67 -8.77
C ASP A 27 1.77 0.67 -9.34
N MET A 28 1.66 -0.62 -9.01
CA MET A 28 2.55 -1.65 -9.56
C MET A 28 2.31 -1.85 -11.06
N LYS A 29 1.06 -1.80 -11.51
CA LYS A 29 0.71 -1.80 -12.95
C LYS A 29 1.35 -0.62 -13.68
N TYR A 30 1.37 0.56 -13.07
CA TYR A 30 2.08 1.71 -13.63
C TYR A 30 3.60 1.49 -13.61
N ALA A 31 4.16 1.02 -12.49
CA ALA A 31 5.60 0.83 -12.33
C ALA A 31 6.20 -0.06 -13.43
N VAL A 32 5.54 -1.16 -13.77
CA VAL A 32 6.03 -2.09 -14.82
C VAL A 32 5.97 -1.52 -16.24
N THR A 33 5.32 -0.37 -16.46
CA THR A 33 5.34 0.34 -17.74
C THR A 33 6.51 1.30 -17.88
N LEU A 34 7.26 1.52 -16.80
CA LEU A 34 8.38 2.46 -16.78
C LEU A 34 9.63 1.83 -17.38
N GLU A 35 10.43 2.67 -18.04
CA GLU A 35 11.81 2.34 -18.41
C GLU A 35 12.64 1.99 -17.18
N PHE A 36 13.72 1.21 -17.36
CA PHE A 36 14.51 0.63 -16.27
C PHE A 36 14.96 1.64 -15.20
N GLY A 37 15.49 2.80 -15.61
CA GLY A 37 15.93 3.84 -14.67
C GLY A 37 14.79 4.41 -13.82
N PRO A 38 13.73 4.97 -14.45
CA PRO A 38 12.53 5.42 -13.75
C PRO A 38 11.85 4.33 -12.90
N TYR A 39 11.83 3.08 -13.36
CA TYR A 39 11.31 1.93 -12.61
C TYR A 39 12.05 1.75 -11.27
N LEU A 40 13.38 1.69 -11.29
CA LEU A 40 14.18 1.57 -10.07
C LEU A 40 13.97 2.75 -9.12
N GLY A 41 13.92 3.96 -9.66
CA GLY A 41 13.65 5.16 -8.87
C GLY A 41 12.27 5.12 -8.21
N TYR A 42 11.25 4.71 -8.97
CA TYR A 42 9.88 4.58 -8.47
C TYR A 42 9.82 3.60 -7.31
N LEU A 43 10.38 2.39 -7.46
CA LEU A 43 10.38 1.37 -6.41
C LEU A 43 11.17 1.78 -5.18
N ALA A 44 12.32 2.46 -5.35
CA ALA A 44 13.13 2.95 -4.23
C ALA A 44 12.36 3.92 -3.32
N HIS A 45 11.46 4.72 -3.87
CA HIS A 45 10.61 5.64 -3.09
C HIS A 45 9.30 5.00 -2.61
N TYR A 46 8.92 3.86 -3.17
CA TYR A 46 7.60 3.27 -2.95
C TYR A 46 7.41 2.77 -1.51
N GLY A 47 8.47 2.29 -0.86
CA GLY A 47 8.43 1.91 0.55
C GLY A 47 7.96 3.05 1.48
N GLN A 48 8.28 4.31 1.16
CA GLN A 48 7.80 5.47 1.92
C GLN A 48 6.29 5.70 1.74
N LYS A 49 5.77 5.44 0.53
CA LYS A 49 4.33 5.50 0.26
C LYS A 49 3.60 4.44 1.09
N ILE A 50 4.10 3.21 1.14
CA ILE A 50 3.53 2.13 1.94
C ILE A 50 3.51 2.49 3.44
N ARG A 51 4.60 3.06 3.97
CA ARG A 51 4.64 3.60 5.35
C ARG A 51 3.58 4.66 5.60
N THR A 52 3.34 5.54 4.63
CA THR A 52 2.32 6.59 4.74
C THR A 52 0.91 6.00 4.76
N LEU A 53 0.61 5.05 3.87
CA LEU A 53 -0.69 4.35 3.84
C LEU A 53 -0.95 3.59 5.14
N ALA A 54 0.06 2.88 5.64
CA ALA A 54 -0.03 2.12 6.87
C ALA A 54 -0.20 3.00 8.12
N GLY A 55 0.35 4.22 8.12
CA GLY A 55 0.29 5.16 9.24
C GLY A 55 -1.12 5.66 9.58
N ALA A 56 -2.09 5.51 8.68
CA ALA A 56 -3.50 5.83 8.94
C ALA A 56 -4.20 4.85 9.90
N TYR A 57 -3.56 3.72 10.20
CA TYR A 57 -4.12 2.63 10.97
C TYR A 57 -3.53 2.53 12.37
N ARG A 58 -4.36 2.16 13.34
CA ARG A 58 -3.91 1.91 14.73
C ARG A 58 -2.86 0.81 14.81
N GLN A 59 -2.96 -0.18 13.93
CA GLN A 59 -2.03 -1.30 13.81
C GLN A 59 -1.05 -1.06 12.64
N HIS A 60 -0.43 0.13 12.58
CA HIS A 60 0.39 0.56 11.44
C HIS A 60 1.50 -0.42 11.06
N GLU A 61 2.16 -1.07 12.02
CA GLU A 61 3.20 -2.08 11.71
C GLU A 61 2.63 -3.31 10.99
N ILE A 62 1.44 -3.76 11.39
CA ILE A 62 0.77 -4.91 10.76
C ILE A 62 0.26 -4.50 9.38
N ALA A 63 -0.35 -3.32 9.27
CA ALA A 63 -0.78 -2.76 7.98
C ALA A 63 0.40 -2.62 7.01
N HIS A 64 1.54 -2.09 7.46
CA HIS A 64 2.75 -1.95 6.66
C HIS A 64 3.20 -3.29 6.08
N ARG A 65 3.35 -4.32 6.93
CA ARG A 65 3.77 -5.66 6.50
C ARG A 65 2.81 -6.28 5.49
N ILE A 66 1.50 -6.11 5.68
CA ILE A 66 0.49 -6.65 4.75
C ILE A 66 0.57 -5.93 3.40
N LEU A 67 0.69 -4.61 3.41
CA LEU A 67 0.75 -3.79 2.20
C LEU A 67 2.06 -3.99 1.43
N GLU A 68 3.20 -4.07 2.12
CA GLU A 68 4.51 -4.37 1.54
C GLU A 68 4.49 -5.73 0.84
N ARG A 69 4.06 -6.78 1.56
CA ARG A 69 3.91 -8.12 0.98
C ARG A 69 2.98 -8.13 -0.24
N HIS A 70 1.88 -7.37 -0.20
CA HIS A 70 0.94 -7.31 -1.31
C HIS A 70 1.54 -6.60 -2.54
N ALA A 71 2.40 -5.59 -2.34
CA ALA A 71 3.13 -4.93 -3.42
C ALA A 71 4.09 -5.91 -4.11
N ASP A 72 4.87 -6.67 -3.33
CA ASP A 72 5.78 -7.69 -3.84
C ASP A 72 5.03 -8.79 -4.62
N GLU A 73 3.96 -9.35 -4.04
CA GLU A 73 3.12 -10.37 -4.69
C GLU A 73 2.48 -9.86 -5.99
N THR A 74 2.24 -8.56 -6.11
CA THR A 74 1.70 -7.95 -7.33
C THR A 74 2.78 -7.76 -8.38
N LEU A 75 3.97 -7.30 -8.01
CA LEU A 75 5.11 -7.21 -8.92
C LEU A 75 5.50 -8.59 -9.47
N ASP A 76 5.57 -9.60 -8.60
CA ASP A 76 5.84 -10.97 -8.99
C ASP A 76 4.81 -11.48 -10.01
N ARG A 77 3.52 -11.18 -9.80
CA ARG A 77 2.46 -11.57 -10.73
C ARG A 77 2.59 -10.87 -12.09
N LEU A 78 2.93 -9.58 -12.10
CA LEU A 78 3.05 -8.80 -13.33
C LEU A 78 4.29 -9.18 -14.14
N ASN A 79 5.39 -9.54 -13.47
CA ASN A 79 6.64 -9.91 -14.14
C ASN A 79 6.67 -11.37 -14.61
N ASN A 80 5.83 -12.25 -14.05
CA ASN A 80 5.71 -13.66 -14.43
C ASN A 80 4.44 -13.99 -15.25
N ALA A 81 3.69 -12.97 -15.69
CA ALA A 81 2.52 -13.10 -16.57
C ALA A 81 2.90 -12.96 -18.05
#